data_AF-A0A397W6J1-F1
#
_entry.id   AF-A0A397W6J1-F1
#
_cell.length_a   1.000
_cell.length_b   1.000
_cell.length_c   1.000
_cell.angle_alpha   90.00
_cell.angle_beta   90.00
_cell.angle_gamma   90.00
#
_symmetry.space_group_name_H-M   'P 1'
#
loop_
_entity.id
_entity.type
_entity.pdbx_description
1 polymer ?
#
loop_
_entity_poly.entity_id
_entity_poly.type
_entity_poly.pdbx_seq_one_letter_code
_entity_poly.pdbx_strand_id
1 'polypeptide(L)'
;MNSFRTLLYSLIVISLTLTNVKCYIPDPRTGQASVLVGSNLYFFGGNRSPYTDQFIDQVLYLNLSSSFNTLSPPWSQIATSPIPTSLYFPFPCLSTDGSTIYLVEYHNQIHQFLCFHPHIHMHLISIIYNGQLQISTILIIHF
;
A
#
# COMPACT_ATOMS: atom_id res chain seq x y z
N MET A 1 -22.46 38.66 23.88
CA MET A 1 -22.61 37.20 23.79
C MET A 1 -22.35 36.58 22.40
N ASN A 2 -21.82 37.31 21.41
CA ASN A 2 -21.75 36.79 20.04
C ASN A 2 -20.35 36.68 19.45
N SER A 3 -19.38 37.56 19.78
CA SER A 3 -18.06 37.53 19.12
C SER A 3 -17.29 36.23 19.29
N PHE A 4 -17.31 35.61 20.49
CA PHE A 4 -16.60 34.33 20.71
C PHE A 4 -17.20 33.19 19.87
N ARG A 5 -18.54 33.12 19.80
CA ARG A 5 -19.24 32.15 18.94
C ARG A 5 -18.93 32.40 17.47
N THR A 6 -18.94 33.65 17.01
CA THR A 6 -18.62 33.99 15.62
C THR A 6 -17.19 33.63 15.27
N LEU A 7 -16.24 33.84 16.18
CA LEU A 7 -14.83 33.42 16.03
C LEU A 7 -14.69 31.90 15.96
N LEU A 8 -15.41 31.16 16.80
CA LEU A 8 -15.41 29.70 16.77
C LEU A 8 -15.99 29.18 15.44
N TYR A 9 -17.11 29.74 14.97
CA TYR A 9 -17.70 29.37 13.69
C TYR A 9 -16.79 29.69 12.52
N SER A 10 -16.12 30.85 12.51
CA SER A 10 -15.19 31.20 11.44
C SER A 10 -13.96 30.27 11.44
N LEU A 11 -13.41 29.93 12.61
CA LEU A 11 -12.31 28.96 12.75
C LEU A 11 -12.70 27.56 12.24
N ILE A 12 -13.91 27.08 12.54
CA ILE A 12 -14.41 25.79 12.06
C ILE A 12 -14.56 25.82 10.53
N VAL A 13 -15.17 26.87 9.98
CA VAL A 13 -15.35 27.02 8.52
C VAL A 13 -14.01 27.12 7.81
N ILE A 14 -13.05 27.90 8.34
CA ILE A 14 -11.69 28.00 7.80
C ILE A 14 -10.98 26.64 7.89
N SER A 15 -11.13 25.90 8.99
CA SER A 15 -10.53 24.57 9.12
C SER A 15 -11.08 23.58 8.08
N LEU A 16 -12.40 23.60 7.86
CA LEU A 16 -13.08 22.78 6.85
C LEU A 16 -12.70 23.16 5.41
N THR A 17 -12.43 24.44 5.12
CA THR A 17 -11.99 24.89 3.79
C THR A 17 -10.49 24.67 3.56
N LEU A 18 -9.67 24.64 4.62
CA LEU A 18 -8.24 24.34 4.55
C LEU A 18 -7.97 22.83 4.39
N THR A 19 -8.86 21.96 4.90
CA THR A 19 -8.81 20.54 4.61
C THR A 19 -9.25 20.30 3.17
N ASN A 20 -8.30 20.39 2.23
CA ASN A 20 -8.45 19.86 0.89
C ASN A 20 -8.70 18.35 0.99
N VAL A 21 -9.96 17.92 1.08
CA VAL A 21 -10.34 16.53 0.84
C VAL A 21 -10.16 16.29 -0.66
N LYS A 22 -8.92 16.10 -1.08
CA LYS A 22 -8.63 15.62 -2.43
C LYS A 22 -8.99 14.15 -2.44
N CYS A 23 -10.05 13.80 -3.16
CA CYS A 23 -10.27 12.42 -3.56
C CYS A 23 -9.03 11.99 -4.35
N TYR A 24 -8.23 11.11 -3.74
CA TYR A 24 -7.09 10.54 -4.43
C TYR A 24 -7.62 9.59 -5.50
N ILE A 25 -7.10 9.71 -6.72
CA ILE A 25 -7.40 8.78 -7.80
C ILE A 25 -6.08 8.12 -8.17
N PRO A 26 -5.94 6.80 -7.96
CA PRO A 26 -4.71 6.12 -8.32
C PRO A 26 -4.49 6.10 -9.82
N ASP A 27 -3.23 6.20 -10.21
CA ASP A 27 -2.83 5.96 -11.60
C ASP A 27 -3.26 4.54 -12.05
N PRO A 28 -3.66 4.39 -13.33
CA PRO A 28 -3.85 3.07 -13.93
C PRO A 28 -2.61 2.20 -13.71
N ARG A 29 -2.83 0.94 -13.37
CA ARG A 29 -1.74 0.00 -13.05
C ARG A 29 -2.09 -1.41 -13.43
N THR A 30 -1.07 -2.20 -13.76
CA THR A 30 -1.16 -3.63 -14.05
C THR A 30 -0.23 -4.42 -13.14
N GLY A 31 -0.55 -5.69 -12.88
CA GLY A 31 0.27 -6.55 -12.01
C GLY A 31 0.33 -6.12 -10.54
N GLN A 32 -0.67 -5.35 -10.08
CA GLN A 32 -0.86 -5.08 -8.66
C GLN A 32 -1.39 -6.32 -7.93
N ALA A 33 -1.18 -6.38 -6.62
CA ALA A 33 -1.81 -7.38 -5.76
C ALA A 33 -2.62 -6.73 -4.65
N SER A 34 -3.52 -7.49 -4.04
CA SER A 34 -4.36 -6.99 -2.95
C SER A 34 -4.57 -8.02 -1.84
N VAL A 35 -4.84 -7.51 -0.64
CA VAL A 35 -5.20 -8.33 0.53
C VAL A 35 -6.17 -7.58 1.44
N LEU A 36 -7.12 -8.31 2.00
CA LEU A 36 -8.09 -7.77 2.95
C LEU A 36 -7.55 -7.94 4.39
N VAL A 37 -7.47 -6.85 5.14
CA VAL A 37 -7.16 -6.87 6.57
C VAL A 37 -8.25 -6.12 7.33
N GLY A 38 -8.99 -6.85 8.17
CA GLY A 38 -10.22 -6.34 8.75
C GLY A 38 -11.20 -5.90 7.64
N SER A 39 -11.55 -4.62 7.63
CA SER A 39 -12.40 -4.01 6.60
C SER A 39 -11.62 -3.25 5.52
N ASN A 40 -10.29 -3.22 5.57
CA ASN A 40 -9.48 -2.46 4.62
C ASN A 40 -8.92 -3.41 3.56
N LEU A 41 -9.27 -3.19 2.29
CA LEU A 41 -8.67 -3.87 1.15
C LEU A 41 -7.45 -3.07 0.68
N TYR A 42 -6.26 -3.60 0.95
CA TYR A 42 -4.99 -2.99 0.57
C TYR A 42 -4.56 -3.43 -0.83
N PHE A 43 -3.86 -2.55 -1.54
CA PHE A 43 -3.29 -2.77 -2.86
C PHE A 43 -1.81 -2.39 -2.85
N PHE A 44 -0.99 -3.23 -3.48
CA PHE A 44 0.46 -3.12 -3.48
C PHE A 44 1.01 -3.23 -4.90
N GLY A 45 2.04 -2.44 -5.17
CA GLY A 45 2.85 -2.57 -6.36
C GLY A 45 2.11 -2.25 -7.65
N GLY A 46 2.56 -2.92 -8.70
CA GLY A 46 2.11 -2.78 -10.06
C GLY A 46 2.99 -1.85 -10.88
N ASN A 47 2.66 -1.76 -12.16
CA ASN A 47 3.36 -0.92 -13.11
C ASN A 47 2.36 0.03 -13.80
N ARG A 48 2.71 1.32 -13.87
CA ARG A 48 1.91 2.36 -14.53
C ARG A 48 1.73 2.11 -16.03
N SER A 49 2.71 1.50 -16.67
CA SER A 49 2.68 1.21 -18.10
C SER A 49 3.38 -0.11 -18.37
N PRO A 50 2.72 -1.07 -19.05
CA PRO A 50 3.33 -2.37 -19.37
C PRO A 50 4.54 -2.26 -20.31
N TYR A 51 4.80 -1.08 -20.87
CA TYR A 51 5.88 -0.82 -21.81
C TYR A 51 7.04 -0.02 -21.20
N THR A 52 6.98 0.34 -19.92
CA THR A 52 8.04 1.10 -19.23
C THR A 52 8.36 0.49 -17.88
N ASP A 53 9.57 0.70 -17.37
CA ASP A 53 9.98 0.26 -16.02
C ASP A 53 9.46 1.21 -14.91
N GLN A 54 8.20 1.62 -15.01
CA GLN A 54 7.56 2.53 -14.07
C GLN A 54 6.81 1.76 -12.97
N PHE A 55 7.58 1.04 -12.18
CA PHE A 55 7.08 0.28 -11.04
C PHE A 55 6.65 1.18 -9.88
N ILE A 56 5.56 0.79 -9.22
CA ILE A 56 4.92 1.57 -8.17
C ILE A 56 5.27 0.99 -6.80
N ASP A 57 5.66 1.85 -5.88
CA ASP A 57 5.93 1.55 -4.47
C ASP A 57 4.76 1.92 -3.55
N GLN A 58 3.76 2.66 -4.05
CA GLN A 58 2.64 3.18 -3.27
C GLN A 58 1.74 2.06 -2.73
N VAL A 59 1.34 2.19 -1.47
CA VAL A 59 0.29 1.35 -0.85
C VAL A 59 -1.01 2.13 -0.77
N LEU A 60 -2.05 1.54 -1.36
CA LEU A 60 -3.39 2.10 -1.40
C LEU A 60 -4.34 1.20 -0.63
N TYR A 61 -5.43 1.76 -0.12
CA TYR A 61 -6.48 0.94 0.46
C TYR A 61 -7.87 1.52 0.24
N LEU A 62 -8.86 0.63 0.29
CA LEU A 62 -10.28 0.96 0.35
C LEU A 62 -10.85 0.45 1.66
N ASN A 63 -11.52 1.32 2.41
CA ASN A 63 -12.29 0.90 3.58
C ASN A 63 -13.66 0.38 3.11
N LEU A 64 -13.91 -0.91 3.34
CA LEU A 64 -15.12 -1.63 2.98
C LEU A 64 -16.17 -1.69 4.10
N SER A 65 -15.95 -0.98 5.22
CA SER A 65 -16.90 -0.97 6.35
C SER A 65 -18.25 -0.35 5.98
N SER A 66 -18.30 0.43 4.90
CA SER A 66 -19.51 1.01 4.33
C SER A 66 -19.51 0.88 2.81
N SER A 67 -20.71 0.83 2.23
CA SER A 67 -20.88 0.84 0.77
C SER A 67 -20.45 2.18 0.18
N PHE A 68 -19.84 2.15 -1.02
CA PHE A 68 -19.43 3.34 -1.76
C PHE A 68 -19.78 3.24 -3.24
N ASN A 69 -19.75 4.37 -3.94
CA ASN A 69 -19.95 4.42 -5.39
C ASN A 69 -18.71 3.90 -6.12
N THR A 70 -18.86 2.87 -6.96
CA THR A 70 -17.77 2.25 -7.71
C THR A 70 -17.21 3.16 -8.81
N LEU A 71 -17.96 4.17 -9.27
CA LEU A 71 -17.48 5.18 -10.22
C LEU A 71 -16.57 6.22 -9.55
N SER A 72 -16.62 6.32 -8.22
CA SER A 72 -15.80 7.25 -7.44
C SER A 72 -15.37 6.61 -6.11
N PRO A 73 -14.51 5.56 -6.15
CA PRO A 73 -14.11 4.87 -4.93
C PRO A 73 -13.32 5.80 -4.00
N PRO A 74 -13.51 5.69 -2.67
CA PRO A 74 -12.84 6.54 -1.68
C PRO A 74 -11.42 6.04 -1.39
N TRP A 75 -10.54 6.12 -2.40
CA TRP A 75 -9.16 5.66 -2.27
C TRP A 75 -8.40 6.46 -1.20
N SER A 76 -7.63 5.72 -0.41
CA SER A 76 -6.69 6.29 0.56
C SER A 76 -5.29 5.77 0.28
N GLN A 77 -4.28 6.63 0.46
CA GLN A 77 -2.88 6.28 0.29
C GLN A 77 -2.17 6.33 1.64
N ILE A 78 -1.28 5.38 1.90
CA ILE A 78 -0.36 5.45 3.05
C ILE A 78 0.75 6.45 2.72
N ALA A 79 0.87 7.51 3.52
CA ALA A 79 1.74 8.65 3.22
C ALA A 79 3.23 8.28 3.11
N THR A 80 3.69 7.39 3.98
CA THR A 80 5.01 6.76 3.93
C THR A 80 4.83 5.32 3.49
N SER A 81 5.17 5.02 2.24
CA SER A 81 5.09 3.64 1.78
C SER A 81 6.04 2.77 2.61
N PRO A 82 5.56 1.70 3.26
CA PRO A 82 6.42 0.75 3.96
C PRO A 82 7.21 -0.15 3.00
N ILE A 83 7.00 -0.01 1.69
CA ILE A 83 7.65 -0.83 0.67
C ILE A 83 8.94 -0.13 0.20
N PRO A 84 10.13 -0.70 0.49
CA PRO A 84 11.41 -0.10 0.13
C PRO A 84 11.77 -0.24 -1.37
N THR A 85 11.09 -1.12 -2.10
CA THR A 85 11.33 -1.38 -3.53
C THR A 85 10.01 -1.60 -4.26
N SER A 86 9.79 -0.92 -5.38
CA SER A 86 8.59 -1.14 -6.19
C SER A 86 8.44 -2.60 -6.62
N LEU A 87 7.22 -3.15 -6.51
CA LEU A 87 6.94 -4.58 -6.74
C LEU A 87 6.05 -4.76 -7.98
N TYR A 88 6.28 -5.82 -8.78
CA TYR A 88 5.45 -6.23 -9.90
C TYR A 88 5.00 -7.69 -9.78
N PHE A 89 3.69 -7.92 -9.81
CA PHE A 89 3.08 -9.21 -9.44
C PHE A 89 3.52 -9.74 -8.06
N PRO A 90 3.44 -8.95 -6.98
CA PRO A 90 3.67 -9.49 -5.65
C PRO A 90 2.55 -10.46 -5.24
N PHE A 91 2.86 -11.39 -4.35
CA PHE A 91 1.92 -12.31 -3.71
C PHE A 91 1.80 -11.94 -2.23
N PRO A 92 0.69 -11.30 -1.81
CA PRO A 92 0.47 -10.98 -0.41
C PRO A 92 0.00 -12.21 0.36
N CYS A 93 0.52 -12.40 1.57
CA CYS A 93 -0.03 -13.32 2.55
C CYS A 93 -0.17 -12.63 3.92
N LEU A 94 -1.25 -12.95 4.63
CA LEU A 94 -1.57 -12.37 5.92
C LEU A 94 -1.09 -13.32 7.02
N SER A 95 -0.43 -12.77 8.04
CA SER A 95 -0.12 -13.45 9.29
C SER A 95 -1.36 -14.04 9.96
N THR A 96 -1.19 -15.08 10.76
CA THR A 96 -2.28 -15.76 11.48
C THR A 96 -2.99 -14.86 12.48
N ASP A 97 -2.30 -13.85 13.02
CA ASP A 97 -2.86 -12.86 13.93
C ASP A 97 -3.43 -11.63 13.21
N GLY A 98 -3.31 -11.55 11.88
CA GLY A 98 -3.80 -10.44 11.07
C GLY A 98 -3.01 -9.13 11.21
N SER A 99 -1.89 -9.13 11.93
CA SER A 99 -1.11 -7.92 12.24
C SER A 99 -0.15 -7.51 11.13
N THR A 100 0.24 -8.48 10.30
CA THR A 100 1.40 -8.40 9.42
C THR A 100 1.07 -8.95 8.04
N ILE A 101 1.40 -8.19 7.00
CA ILE A 101 1.30 -8.62 5.60
C ILE A 101 2.71 -8.92 5.09
N TYR A 102 2.88 -10.10 4.52
CA TYR A 102 4.09 -10.53 3.84
C TYR A 102 3.88 -10.38 2.34
N LEU A 103 4.76 -9.65 1.67
CA LEU A 103 4.77 -9.53 0.21
C LEU A 103 5.91 -10.38 -0.35
N VAL A 104 5.54 -11.37 -1.16
CA VAL A 104 6.47 -12.29 -1.81
C VAL A 104 6.51 -11.97 -3.30
N GLU A 105 7.66 -11.62 -3.84
CA GLU A 105 7.80 -11.36 -5.28
C GLU A 105 8.79 -12.35 -5.91
N TYR A 106 8.54 -12.62 -7.19
CA TYR A 106 9.46 -13.38 -8.03
C TYR A 106 10.27 -12.42 -8.91
N HIS A 107 11.55 -12.22 -8.57
CA HIS A 107 12.44 -11.36 -9.35
C HIS A 107 13.38 -12.20 -10.24
N ASN A 108 13.16 -12.14 -11.55
CA ASN A 108 13.92 -12.91 -12.54
C ASN A 108 15.26 -12.29 -12.95
N GLN A 109 15.58 -11.08 -12.49
CA GLN A 109 16.77 -10.33 -12.92
C GLN A 109 17.75 -10.24 -11.75
N ILE A 110 18.90 -10.87 -11.94
CA ILE A 110 19.94 -11.12 -10.95
C ILE A 110 20.63 -9.80 -10.58
N HIS A 111 20.98 -9.63 -9.29
CA HIS A 111 21.84 -8.58 -8.71
C HIS A 111 21.21 -7.22 -8.34
N GLN A 112 20.39 -7.14 -7.27
CA GLN A 112 20.67 -6.20 -6.17
C GLN A 112 19.87 -6.55 -4.90
N PHE A 113 20.56 -7.14 -3.93
CA PHE A 113 20.11 -7.19 -2.55
C PHE A 113 20.42 -5.84 -1.91
N LEU A 114 19.41 -5.12 -1.42
CA LEU A 114 19.61 -3.92 -0.61
C LEU A 114 19.02 -4.15 0.78
N CYS A 115 19.89 -4.43 1.74
CA CYS A 115 19.61 -4.35 3.18
C CYS A 115 19.95 -2.94 3.66
N PHE A 116 19.02 -2.22 4.32
CA PHE A 116 19.37 -1.18 5.32
C PHE A 116 18.26 -0.98 6.39
N HIS A 117 18.60 -1.31 7.65
CA HIS A 117 18.35 -0.62 8.95
C HIS A 117 16.95 -0.10 9.39
N PRO A 118 16.64 0.02 10.71
CA PRO A 118 16.68 -0.97 11.79
C PRO A 118 15.29 -1.16 12.44
N HIS A 119 14.20 -1.28 11.66
CA HIS A 119 12.88 -1.64 12.23
C HIS A 119 12.08 -2.64 11.39
N ILE A 120 12.66 -3.19 10.32
CA ILE A 120 11.99 -4.13 9.43
C ILE A 120 12.90 -5.35 9.26
N HIS A 121 12.50 -6.49 9.82
CA HIS A 121 13.19 -7.76 9.59
C HIS A 121 12.70 -8.34 8.25
N MET A 122 13.60 -8.55 7.30
CA MET A 122 13.32 -9.26 6.06
C MET A 122 13.92 -10.67 6.18
N HIS A 123 13.10 -11.72 6.05
CA HIS A 123 13.58 -13.10 6.05
C HIS A 123 13.69 -13.62 4.62
N LEU A 124 14.88 -14.08 4.23
CA LEU A 124 15.08 -14.83 2.99
C LEU A 124 14.44 -16.21 3.20
N ILE A 125 13.40 -16.56 2.44
CA ILE A 125 12.86 -17.93 2.43
C ILE A 125 13.12 -18.54 1.06
N SER A 126 13.86 -19.63 1.04
CA SER A 126 14.01 -20.46 -0.16
C SER A 126 12.75 -21.29 -0.32
N ILE A 127 12.05 -21.12 -1.43
CA ILE A 127 10.86 -21.91 -1.79
C ILE A 127 11.30 -22.93 -2.84
N ILE A 128 10.94 -24.19 -2.66
CA ILE A 128 11.17 -25.22 -3.67
C ILE A 128 9.94 -25.26 -4.58
N TYR A 129 10.10 -24.87 -5.84
CA TYR A 129 9.08 -24.98 -6.87
C TYR A 129 9.54 -26.00 -7.92
N ASN A 130 8.71 -27.02 -8.20
CA ASN A 130 9.03 -28.11 -9.13
C ASN A 130 10.40 -28.80 -8.86
N GLY A 131 10.78 -28.95 -7.59
CA GLY A 131 12.04 -29.59 -7.19
C GLY A 131 13.30 -28.74 -7.40
N GLN A 132 13.16 -27.46 -7.75
CA GLN A 132 14.27 -26.50 -7.85
C GLN A 132 14.24 -25.52 -6.68
N LEU A 133 15.38 -25.30 -6.04
CA LEU A 133 15.55 -24.28 -4.98
C LEU A 133 15.48 -22.89 -5.62
N GLN A 134 14.42 -22.12 -5.33
CA GLN A 134 14.30 -20.73 -5.77
C GLN A 134 14.43 -19.79 -4.56
N ILE A 135 15.27 -18.77 -4.71
CA ILE A 135 15.45 -17.72 -3.69
C ILE A 135 14.32 -16.72 -3.88
N SER A 136 13.47 -16.57 -2.86
CA SER A 136 12.42 -15.55 -2.84
C SER A 136 12.68 -14.54 -1.73
N THR A 137 12.46 -13.26 -2.04
CA THR A 137 12.57 -12.17 -1.08
C THR A 137 11.20 -11.92 -0.48
N ILE A 138 11.08 -12.02 0.86
CA ILE A 138 9.84 -11.74 1.59
C ILE A 138 9.99 -10.42 2.32
N LEU A 139 9.27 -9.39 1.87
CA LEU A 139 9.14 -8.14 2.61
C LEU A 139 8.05 -8.27 3.68
N ILE A 140 8.39 -8.00 4.94
CA ILE A 140 7.46 -8.02 6.07
C ILE A 140 6.96 -6.59 6.32
N ILE A 141 5.65 -6.36 6.25
CA ILE A 141 5.01 -5.09 6.61
C ILE A 141 4.21 -5.28 7.91
N HIS A 142 4.62 -4.58 8.96
CA HIS A 142 3.88 -4.47 10.22
C HIS A 142 3.01 -3.20 10.21
N PHE A 143 1.81 -3.28 10.78
CA PHE A 143 0.90 -2.13 10.99
C PHE A 143 0.85 -1.71 12.45
#